data_AF-P45961-F1
#
_entry.id   AF-P45961-F1
#
_cell.length_a   1.000
_cell.length_b   1.000
_cell.length_c   1.000
_cell.angle_alpha   90.00
_cell.angle_beta   90.00
_cell.angle_gamma   90.00
#
_symmetry.space_group_name_H-M   'P 1'
#
loop_
_entity.id
_entity.type
_entity.pdbx_description
1 polymer ?
#
loop_
_entity_poly.entity_id
_entity_poly.type
_entity_poly.pdbx_seq_one_letter_code
_entity_poly.pdbx_strand_id
1 'polypeptide(L)'
;MHPKAANPKEFLESKWKHAFTTFFDLDQNGLIEWKDFKDLIEVIGEVRGRRSDFFMTARLCLPDIWQKMTEAIGKEEEDIITLSDWIQLCQSSRKSVREPAWQKAYVEYMFKLLDESGDHLVDQAEYVQVLGYFGVNRKDSSHCFDQFAFNHQGQLINSIDKKKFHVLWKQFFHSEDPSSPGNWLLGKV
;
A
#
# COMPACT_ATOMS: atom_id res chain seq x y z
N MET A 1 19.88 -28.21 12.10
CA MET A 1 19.45 -26.96 12.73
C MET A 1 18.28 -26.45 11.90
N HIS A 2 17.04 -26.71 12.30
CA HIS A 2 15.88 -26.20 11.54
C HIS A 2 15.81 -24.68 11.74
N PRO A 3 15.65 -23.87 10.67
CA PRO A 3 15.36 -22.46 10.85
C PRO A 3 14.11 -22.36 11.71
N LYS A 4 14.20 -21.64 12.84
CA LYS A 4 13.02 -21.32 13.64
C LYS A 4 12.04 -20.64 12.69
N ALA A 5 10.85 -21.21 12.54
CA ALA A 5 9.77 -20.55 11.82
C ALA A 5 9.63 -19.13 12.42
N ALA A 6 9.59 -18.11 11.55
CA ALA A 6 9.41 -16.74 11.99
C ALA A 6 8.15 -16.66 12.87
N ASN A 7 8.25 -15.99 14.01
CA ASN A 7 7.11 -15.77 14.89
C ASN A 7 6.01 -15.04 14.08
N PRO A 8 4.75 -15.53 14.07
CA PRO A 8 3.68 -14.93 13.26
C PRO A 8 3.48 -13.42 13.49
N LYS A 9 3.73 -12.95 14.73
CA LYS A 9 3.67 -11.51 15.06
C LYS A 9 4.84 -10.72 14.49
N GLU A 10 6.05 -11.29 14.51
CA GLU A 10 7.25 -10.67 13.93
C GLU A 10 7.12 -10.59 12.41
N PHE A 11 6.56 -11.62 11.76
CA PHE A 11 6.25 -11.59 10.34
C PHE A 11 5.25 -10.49 9.99
N LEU A 12 4.20 -10.32 10.78
CA LEU A 12 3.26 -9.24 10.54
C LEU A 12 3.90 -7.85 10.69
N GLU A 13 4.75 -7.66 11.70
CA GLU A 13 5.48 -6.40 11.87
C GLU A 13 6.48 -6.15 10.73
N SER A 14 7.09 -7.20 10.16
CA SER A 14 7.95 -7.05 8.99
C SER A 14 7.17 -6.55 7.77
N LYS A 15 5.92 -6.97 7.59
CA LYS A 15 5.03 -6.42 6.55
C LYS A 15 4.77 -4.93 6.74
N TRP A 16 4.57 -4.48 7.98
CA TRP A 16 4.38 -3.05 8.25
C TRP A 16 5.65 -2.25 7.99
N LYS A 17 6.81 -2.76 8.39
CA LYS A 17 8.12 -2.15 8.08
C LYS A 17 8.36 -2.06 6.57
N HIS A 18 8.00 -3.10 5.84
CA HIS A 18 8.06 -3.12 4.38
C HIS A 18 7.17 -2.04 3.75
N ALA A 19 5.91 -1.95 4.19
CA ALA A 19 5.00 -0.91 3.71
C ALA A 19 5.52 0.50 3.99
N PHE A 20 5.99 0.75 5.22
CA PHE A 20 6.64 2.01 5.62
C PHE A 20 7.75 2.39 4.63
N THR A 21 8.73 1.51 4.50
CA THR A 21 9.96 1.77 3.75
C THR A 21 9.71 1.90 2.25
N THR A 22 8.74 1.16 1.71
CA THR A 22 8.56 1.09 0.25
C THR A 22 7.51 2.08 -0.26
N PHE A 23 6.42 2.28 0.47
CA PHE A 23 5.23 2.99 -0.04
C PHE A 23 4.92 4.32 0.65
N PHE A 24 5.59 4.63 1.77
CA PHE A 24 5.35 5.86 2.53
C PHE A 24 6.61 6.71 2.75
N ASP A 25 7.77 6.11 3.01
CA ASP A 25 9.08 6.77 3.10
C ASP A 25 9.77 6.75 1.73
N LEU A 26 9.40 7.70 0.86
CA LEU A 26 9.82 7.68 -0.55
C LEU A 26 11.24 8.17 -0.74
N ASP A 27 11.71 9.09 0.11
CA ASP A 27 13.09 9.55 0.07
C ASP A 27 14.06 8.72 0.91
N GLN A 28 13.55 7.66 1.58
CA GLN A 28 14.32 6.65 2.31
C GLN A 28 15.11 7.24 3.50
N ASN A 29 14.56 8.26 4.15
CA ASN A 29 15.19 8.92 5.28
C ASN A 29 14.83 8.28 6.63
N GLY A 30 13.95 7.26 6.64
CA GLY A 30 13.49 6.55 7.83
C GLY A 30 12.29 7.19 8.53
N LEU A 31 11.63 8.15 7.89
CA LEU A 31 10.48 8.90 8.37
C LEU A 31 9.39 8.92 7.29
N ILE A 32 8.15 9.19 7.69
CA ILE A 32 7.09 9.58 6.75
C ILE A 32 6.74 11.03 7.06
N GLU A 33 6.83 11.88 6.05
CA GLU A 33 6.62 13.31 6.13
C GLU A 33 5.69 13.76 5.00
N TRP A 34 5.11 14.97 5.11
CA TRP A 34 4.35 15.54 3.99
C TRP A 34 5.18 15.62 2.69
N LYS A 35 6.52 15.69 2.80
CA LYS A 35 7.40 15.67 1.64
C LYS A 35 7.24 14.39 0.80
N ASP A 36 7.12 13.22 1.40
CA ASP A 36 6.95 11.96 0.66
C ASP A 36 5.68 11.97 -0.19
N PHE A 37 4.59 12.49 0.37
CA PHE A 37 3.33 12.62 -0.36
C PHE A 37 3.44 13.62 -1.51
N LYS A 38 4.18 14.73 -1.34
CA LYS A 38 4.47 15.67 -2.44
C LYS A 38 5.33 15.02 -3.53
N ASP A 39 6.32 14.22 -3.14
CA ASP A 39 7.18 13.52 -4.10
C ASP A 39 6.35 12.52 -4.93
N LEU A 40 5.40 11.80 -4.31
CA LEU A 40 4.45 10.95 -5.04
C LEU A 40 3.58 11.75 -6.02
N ILE A 41 3.07 12.91 -5.60
CA ILE A 41 2.29 13.80 -6.48
C ILE A 41 3.11 14.21 -7.71
N GLU A 42 4.37 14.59 -7.52
CA GLU A 42 5.24 14.98 -8.63
C GLU A 42 5.56 13.78 -9.54
N VAL A 43 5.88 12.60 -9.02
CA VAL A 43 6.08 11.38 -9.83
C VAL A 43 4.85 11.08 -10.69
N ILE A 44 3.65 11.16 -10.12
CA ILE A 44 2.40 10.97 -10.88
C ILE A 44 2.25 12.05 -11.95
N GLY A 45 2.57 13.31 -11.63
CA GLY A 45 2.52 14.42 -12.57
C GLY A 45 3.50 14.29 -13.74
N GLU A 46 4.67 13.71 -13.49
CA GLU A 46 5.69 13.41 -14.50
C GLU A 46 5.28 12.25 -15.39
N VAL A 47 4.77 11.16 -14.80
CA VAL A 47 4.45 9.92 -15.54
C VAL A 47 3.10 10.02 -16.28
N ARG A 48 2.06 10.54 -15.62
CA ARG A 48 0.70 10.62 -16.17
C ARG A 48 0.35 12.00 -16.74
N GLY A 49 1.20 12.99 -16.51
CA GLY A 49 1.02 14.35 -16.99
C GLY A 49 0.25 15.24 -16.01
N ARG A 50 0.69 16.50 -15.89
CA ARG A 50 0.18 17.52 -14.94
C ARG A 50 -1.26 18.00 -15.17
N ARG A 51 -1.94 17.47 -16.20
CA ARG A 51 -3.35 17.74 -16.49
C ARG A 51 -4.22 16.48 -16.45
N SER A 52 -3.62 15.33 -16.09
CA SER A 52 -4.37 14.08 -15.97
C SER A 52 -5.28 14.09 -14.75
N ASP A 53 -6.36 13.32 -14.84
CA ASP A 53 -7.25 13.06 -13.70
C ASP A 53 -6.51 12.37 -12.55
N PHE A 54 -5.47 11.57 -12.84
CA PHE A 54 -4.60 10.96 -11.84
C PHE A 54 -3.84 12.01 -11.02
N PHE A 55 -3.20 12.98 -11.69
CA PHE A 55 -2.48 14.05 -11.02
C PHE A 55 -3.42 14.93 -10.18
N MET A 56 -4.59 15.29 -10.72
CA MET A 56 -5.59 16.08 -10.00
C MET A 56 -6.17 15.31 -8.80
N THR A 57 -6.42 14.01 -8.95
CA THR A 57 -6.88 13.14 -7.86
C THR A 57 -5.80 12.99 -6.79
N ALA A 58 -4.53 12.82 -7.15
CA ALA A 58 -3.41 12.76 -6.22
C ALA A 58 -3.30 14.05 -5.39
N ARG A 59 -3.38 15.22 -6.04
CA ARG A 59 -3.36 16.53 -5.37
C ARG A 59 -4.54 16.77 -4.42
N LEU A 60 -5.66 16.08 -4.62
CA LEU A 60 -6.83 16.18 -3.74
C LEU A 60 -6.77 15.16 -2.60
N CYS A 61 -6.44 13.90 -2.90
CA CYS A 61 -6.55 12.79 -1.96
C CYS A 61 -5.33 12.66 -1.03
N LEU A 62 -4.12 12.90 -1.52
CA LEU A 62 -2.90 12.68 -0.72
C LEU A 62 -2.78 13.65 0.48
N PRO A 63 -3.12 14.95 0.38
CA PRO A 63 -3.19 15.82 1.56
C PRO A 63 -4.19 15.33 2.61
N ASP A 64 -5.38 14.90 2.17
CA ASP A 64 -6.44 14.38 3.05
C ASP A 64 -6.03 13.06 3.73
N ILE A 65 -5.27 12.21 3.05
CA ILE A 65 -4.69 11.00 3.65
C ILE A 65 -3.64 11.37 4.69
N TRP A 66 -2.73 12.28 4.38
CA TRP A 66 -1.69 12.74 5.30
C TRP A 66 -2.31 13.30 6.60
N GLN A 67 -3.27 14.21 6.47
CA GLN A 67 -4.01 14.77 7.59
C GLN A 67 -4.66 13.68 8.45
N LYS A 68 -5.32 12.69 7.84
CA LYS A 68 -5.92 11.57 8.59
C LYS A 68 -4.90 10.69 9.29
N MET A 69 -3.69 10.55 8.75
CA MET A 69 -2.61 9.78 9.38
C MET A 69 -2.07 10.51 10.61
N THR A 70 -1.79 11.81 10.51
CA THR A 70 -1.29 12.62 11.63
C THR A 70 -2.34 12.74 12.73
N GLU A 71 -3.60 13.02 12.39
CA GLU A 71 -4.72 13.05 13.35
C GLU A 71 -4.87 11.72 14.11
N ALA A 72 -4.71 10.58 13.43
CA ALA A 72 -4.88 9.27 14.04
C ALA A 72 -3.82 8.93 15.11
N ILE A 73 -2.69 9.65 15.13
CA ILE A 73 -1.63 9.53 16.12
C ILE A 73 -1.45 10.80 16.97
N GLY A 74 -2.35 11.77 16.85
CA GLY A 74 -2.33 13.01 17.62
C GLY A 74 -1.14 13.92 17.29
N LYS A 75 -0.77 14.00 16.01
CA LYS A 75 0.28 14.88 15.48
C LYS A 75 -0.32 15.97 14.59
N GLU A 76 0.41 17.07 14.43
CA GLU A 76 0.07 18.16 13.52
C GLU A 76 0.52 17.86 12.07
N GLU A 77 0.07 18.64 11.10
CA GLU A 77 0.40 18.42 9.67
C GLU A 77 1.90 18.62 9.36
N GLU A 78 2.61 19.42 10.14
CA GLU A 78 4.04 19.69 10.00
C GLU A 78 4.93 18.66 10.72
N ASP A 79 4.34 17.75 11.50
CA ASP A 79 5.06 16.72 12.22
C ASP A 79 5.49 15.56 11.31
N ILE A 80 6.43 14.76 11.80
CA ILE A 80 6.92 13.54 11.13
C ILE A 80 6.27 12.29 11.74
N ILE A 81 6.12 11.20 11.00
CA ILE A 81 5.73 9.89 11.51
C ILE A 81 6.97 8.99 11.52
N THR A 82 7.42 8.59 12.70
CA THR A 82 8.54 7.65 12.83
C THR A 82 8.06 6.22 12.56
N LEU A 83 9.00 5.29 12.35
CA LEU A 83 8.66 3.86 12.26
C LEU A 83 7.89 3.35 13.48
N SER A 84 8.18 3.86 14.69
CA SER A 84 7.46 3.49 15.91
C SER A 84 6.01 3.97 15.86
N ASP A 85 5.77 5.21 15.43
CA ASP A 85 4.43 5.77 15.27
C ASP A 85 3.62 4.97 14.24
N TRP A 86 4.26 4.64 13.11
CA TRP A 86 3.66 3.82 12.07
C TRP A 86 3.27 2.42 12.55
N ILE A 87 4.15 1.74 13.28
CA ILE A 87 3.84 0.43 13.87
C ILE A 87 2.66 0.56 14.86
N GLN A 88 2.63 1.60 15.69
CA GLN A 88 1.51 1.86 16.60
C GLN A 88 0.20 2.12 15.84
N LEU A 89 0.26 2.85 14.73
CA LEU A 89 -0.89 3.12 13.85
C LEU A 89 -1.45 1.83 13.26
N CYS A 90 -0.60 0.95 12.74
CA CYS A 90 -0.98 -0.37 12.21
C CYS A 90 -1.50 -1.32 13.30
N GLN A 91 -0.89 -1.31 14.50
CA GLN A 91 -1.38 -2.10 15.62
C GLN A 91 -2.76 -1.64 16.10
N SER A 92 -3.01 -0.33 16.07
CA SER A 92 -4.30 0.24 16.47
C SER A 92 -5.39 -0.12 15.47
N SER A 93 -5.11 -0.05 14.16
CA SER A 93 -6.07 -0.42 13.12
C SER A 93 -6.58 -1.86 13.23
N ARG A 94 -5.73 -2.79 13.70
CA ARG A 94 -6.11 -4.18 13.98
C ARG A 94 -7.11 -4.34 15.11
N LYS A 95 -7.05 -3.47 16.12
CA LYS A 95 -7.92 -3.51 17.31
C LYS A 95 -9.23 -2.76 17.08
N SER A 96 -9.29 -1.92 16.07
CA SER A 96 -10.47 -1.13 15.74
C SER A 96 -11.60 -2.00 15.19
N VAL A 97 -12.82 -1.79 15.68
CA VAL A 97 -14.05 -2.44 15.17
C VAL A 97 -14.35 -2.01 13.74
N ARG A 98 -13.96 -0.79 13.38
CA ARG A 98 -14.11 -0.20 12.05
C ARG A 98 -12.74 0.09 11.48
N GLU A 99 -12.60 -0.03 10.16
CA GLU A 99 -11.39 0.41 9.45
C GLU A 99 -11.12 1.89 9.73
N PRO A 100 -9.90 2.28 10.15
CA PRO A 100 -9.55 3.67 10.37
C PRO A 100 -9.69 4.53 9.11
N ALA A 101 -10.01 5.81 9.29
CA ALA A 101 -10.28 6.73 8.18
C ALA A 101 -9.09 6.86 7.21
N TRP A 102 -7.86 6.97 7.74
CA TRP A 102 -6.64 7.04 6.91
C TRP A 102 -6.46 5.77 6.07
N GLN A 103 -6.68 4.59 6.67
CA GLN A 103 -6.46 3.32 5.98
C GLN A 103 -7.48 3.12 4.87
N LYS A 104 -8.75 3.47 5.14
CA LYS A 104 -9.81 3.49 4.12
C LYS A 104 -9.49 4.46 2.98
N ALA A 105 -9.08 5.68 3.30
CA ALA A 105 -8.76 6.69 2.29
C ALA A 105 -7.58 6.23 1.41
N TYR A 106 -6.54 5.66 2.02
CA TYR A 106 -5.36 5.20 1.31
C TYR A 106 -5.63 3.97 0.45
N VAL A 107 -6.36 2.95 0.93
CA VAL A 107 -6.71 1.77 0.11
C VAL A 107 -7.60 2.14 -1.08
N GLU A 108 -8.55 3.08 -0.89
CA GLU A 108 -9.40 3.57 -1.97
C GLU A 108 -8.61 4.38 -3.00
N TYR A 109 -7.65 5.19 -2.55
CA TYR A 109 -6.76 5.93 -3.44
C TYR A 109 -5.82 5.01 -4.21
N MET A 110 -5.17 4.05 -3.54
CA MET A 110 -4.27 3.09 -4.19
C MET A 110 -4.98 2.28 -5.27
N PHE A 111 -6.23 1.86 -5.03
CA PHE A 111 -7.01 1.18 -6.07
C PHE A 111 -7.24 2.08 -7.29
N LYS A 112 -7.60 3.36 -7.10
CA LYS A 112 -7.77 4.32 -8.20
C LYS A 112 -6.48 4.61 -8.94
N LEU A 113 -5.35 4.65 -8.23
CA LEU A 113 -4.04 4.85 -8.84
C LEU A 113 -3.66 3.66 -9.73
N LEU A 114 -4.01 2.44 -9.29
CA LEU A 114 -3.79 1.19 -10.02
C LEU A 114 -4.70 1.05 -11.25
N ASP A 115 -6.01 1.29 -11.12
CA ASP A 115 -7.02 1.22 -12.19
C ASP A 115 -6.81 2.35 -13.23
N GLU A 116 -5.73 2.25 -14.02
CA GLU A 116 -5.37 3.22 -15.05
C GLU A 116 -6.40 3.27 -16.16
N SER A 117 -6.89 2.10 -16.57
CA SER A 117 -7.87 1.95 -17.64
C SER A 117 -9.26 2.47 -17.26
N GLY A 118 -9.58 2.55 -15.96
CA GLY A 118 -10.86 3.02 -15.45
C GLY A 118 -11.98 1.99 -15.59
N ASP A 119 -11.65 0.71 -15.77
CA ASP A 119 -12.60 -0.38 -15.97
C ASP A 119 -13.03 -1.07 -14.65
N HIS A 120 -12.56 -0.54 -13.51
CA HIS A 120 -12.80 -1.06 -12.17
C HIS A 120 -12.09 -2.38 -11.86
N LEU A 121 -11.08 -2.71 -12.65
CA LEU A 121 -10.17 -3.83 -12.45
C LEU A 121 -8.75 -3.30 -12.29
N VAL A 122 -7.88 -4.16 -11.75
CA VAL A 122 -6.44 -3.94 -11.74
C VAL A 122 -5.80 -5.14 -12.42
N ASP A 123 -5.22 -4.93 -13.58
CA ASP A 123 -4.44 -5.94 -14.30
C ASP A 123 -2.96 -5.94 -13.90
N GLN A 124 -2.19 -6.89 -14.42
CA GLN A 124 -0.77 -7.02 -14.09
C GLN A 124 0.06 -5.83 -14.61
N ALA A 125 -0.26 -5.29 -15.78
CA ALA A 125 0.50 -4.19 -16.37
C ALA A 125 0.32 -2.90 -15.56
N GLU A 126 -0.92 -2.62 -15.19
CA GLU A 126 -1.33 -1.56 -14.28
C GLU A 126 -0.62 -1.66 -12.93
N TYR A 127 -0.69 -2.85 -12.32
CA TYR A 127 -0.01 -3.14 -11.06
C TYR A 127 1.49 -2.90 -11.13
N VAL A 128 2.15 -3.46 -12.15
CA VAL A 128 3.60 -3.32 -12.36
C VAL A 128 4.01 -1.87 -12.53
N GLN A 129 3.23 -1.08 -13.28
CA GLN A 129 3.55 0.30 -13.56
C GLN A 129 3.48 1.16 -12.28
N VAL A 130 2.40 1.03 -11.50
CA VAL A 130 2.24 1.79 -10.25
C VAL A 130 3.27 1.40 -9.20
N LEU A 131 3.57 0.11 -9.05
CA LEU A 131 4.64 -0.33 -8.14
C LEU A 131 6.01 0.25 -8.53
N GLY A 132 6.22 0.54 -9.82
CA GLY A 132 7.40 1.25 -10.30
C GLY A 132 7.56 2.67 -9.75
N TYR A 133 6.46 3.35 -9.37
CA TYR A 133 6.51 4.69 -8.75
C TYR A 133 7.17 4.63 -7.38
N PHE A 134 7.09 3.47 -6.73
CA PHE A 134 7.66 3.16 -5.43
C PHE A 134 9.00 2.42 -5.54
N GLY A 135 9.62 2.42 -6.73
CA GLY A 135 10.93 1.78 -6.97
C GLY A 135 10.92 0.26 -7.04
N VAL A 136 9.76 -0.40 -6.99
CA VAL A 136 9.68 -1.86 -7.11
C VAL A 136 9.88 -2.27 -8.57
N ASN A 137 10.85 -3.14 -8.83
CA ASN A 137 11.19 -3.52 -10.20
C ASN A 137 10.10 -4.39 -10.86
N ARG A 138 10.00 -4.28 -12.18
CA ARG A 138 8.98 -4.96 -13.00
C ARG A 138 8.92 -6.48 -12.79
N LYS A 139 10.06 -7.15 -12.63
CA LYS A 139 10.12 -8.61 -12.50
C LYS A 139 9.49 -9.04 -11.17
N ASP A 140 9.87 -8.36 -10.08
CA ASP A 140 9.34 -8.67 -8.76
C ASP A 140 7.85 -8.30 -8.67
N SER A 141 7.43 -7.15 -9.20
CA SER A 141 6.02 -6.76 -9.26
C SER A 141 5.18 -7.76 -10.05
N SER A 142 5.63 -8.18 -11.23
CA SER A 142 4.90 -9.18 -12.04
C SER A 142 4.79 -10.52 -11.30
N HIS A 143 5.88 -10.97 -10.68
CA HIS A 143 5.86 -12.19 -9.86
C HIS A 143 4.86 -12.09 -8.69
N CYS A 144 4.84 -10.95 -7.98
CA CYS A 144 3.93 -10.72 -6.86
C CYS A 144 2.46 -10.76 -7.30
N PHE A 145 2.13 -10.16 -8.45
CA PHE A 145 0.78 -10.22 -9.00
C PHE A 145 0.30 -11.67 -9.20
N ASP A 146 1.16 -12.50 -9.78
CA ASP A 146 0.87 -13.92 -10.00
C ASP A 146 0.71 -14.71 -8.69
N GLN A 147 1.16 -14.18 -7.55
CA GLN A 147 0.99 -14.82 -6.23
C GLN A 147 -0.36 -14.52 -5.57
N PHE A 148 -1.14 -13.54 -6.06
CA PHE A 148 -2.46 -13.23 -5.48
C PHE A 148 -3.62 -13.21 -6.47
N ALA A 149 -3.35 -13.10 -7.78
CA ALA A 149 -4.34 -13.00 -8.83
C ALA A 149 -4.96 -14.36 -9.17
N PHE A 150 -5.66 -14.96 -8.20
CA PHE A 150 -6.40 -16.21 -8.36
C PHE A 150 -7.90 -16.04 -8.13
N ASN A 151 -8.73 -16.74 -8.90
CA ASN A 151 -10.17 -16.86 -8.61
C ASN A 151 -10.43 -17.78 -7.40
N HIS A 152 -11.70 -17.95 -7.04
CA HIS A 152 -12.11 -18.81 -5.92
C HIS A 152 -11.79 -20.30 -6.13
N GLN A 153 -11.55 -20.72 -7.37
CA GLN A 153 -11.15 -22.08 -7.75
C GLN A 153 -9.62 -22.25 -7.77
N GLY A 154 -8.84 -21.22 -7.44
CA GLY A 154 -7.37 -21.26 -7.45
C GLY A 154 -6.74 -21.14 -8.84
N GLN A 155 -7.50 -20.73 -9.86
CA GLN A 155 -6.99 -20.50 -11.21
C GLN A 155 -6.48 -19.06 -11.34
N LEU A 156 -5.36 -18.88 -12.04
CA LEU A 156 -4.83 -17.55 -12.33
C LEU A 156 -5.86 -16.73 -13.13
N ILE A 157 -6.03 -15.47 -12.76
CA ILE A 157 -6.86 -14.49 -13.45
C ILE A 157 -5.99 -13.29 -13.85
N ASN A 158 -6.36 -12.61 -14.93
CA ASN A 158 -5.55 -11.54 -15.50
C ASN A 158 -5.75 -10.19 -14.80
N SER A 159 -6.80 -10.07 -13.97
CA SER A 159 -7.12 -8.85 -13.24
C SER A 159 -7.88 -9.14 -11.95
N ILE A 160 -7.86 -8.20 -11.01
CA ILE A 160 -8.60 -8.26 -9.75
C ILE A 160 -9.57 -7.09 -9.63
N ASP A 161 -10.75 -7.33 -9.05
CA ASP A 161 -11.71 -6.26 -8.78
C ASP A 161 -11.42 -5.55 -7.45
N LYS A 162 -12.14 -4.45 -7.20
CA LYS A 162 -12.05 -3.69 -5.96
C LYS A 162 -12.30 -4.56 -4.72
N LYS A 163 -13.23 -5.50 -4.77
CA LYS A 163 -13.55 -6.37 -3.62
C LYS A 163 -12.37 -7.26 -3.25
N LYS A 164 -11.74 -7.91 -4.23
CA LYS A 164 -10.55 -8.74 -4.02
C LYS A 164 -9.37 -7.91 -3.57
N PHE A 165 -9.17 -6.70 -4.11
CA PHE A 165 -8.14 -5.77 -3.64
C PHE A 165 -8.27 -5.45 -2.15
N HIS A 166 -9.48 -5.14 -1.66
CA HIS A 166 -9.70 -4.87 -0.22
C HIS A 166 -9.45 -6.10 0.65
N VAL A 167 -9.77 -7.31 0.18
CA VAL A 167 -9.47 -8.55 0.91
C VAL A 167 -7.95 -8.75 1.03
N LEU A 168 -7.21 -8.56 -0.07
CA LEU A 168 -5.76 -8.67 -0.08
C LEU A 168 -5.10 -7.60 0.80
N TRP A 169 -5.62 -6.37 0.78
CA TRP A 169 -5.16 -5.27 1.63
C TRP A 169 -5.29 -5.63 3.11
N LYS A 170 -6.46 -6.11 3.51
CA LYS A 170 -6.72 -6.55 4.88
C LYS A 170 -5.80 -7.71 5.29
N GLN A 171 -5.56 -8.67 4.39
CA GLN A 171 -4.61 -9.76 4.63
C GLN A 171 -3.19 -9.24 4.84
N PHE A 172 -2.73 -8.28 4.02
CA PHE A 172 -1.40 -7.67 4.18
C PHE A 172 -1.25 -7.05 5.56
N PHE A 173 -2.19 -6.20 5.99
CA PHE A 173 -2.06 -5.46 7.25
C PHE A 173 -2.40 -6.27 8.50
N HIS A 174 -3.24 -7.32 8.42
CA HIS A 174 -3.79 -7.98 9.62
C HIS A 174 -3.51 -9.48 9.74
N SER A 175 -3.22 -10.19 8.64
CA SER A 175 -2.98 -11.63 8.68
C SER A 175 -1.60 -11.95 9.22
N GLU A 176 -1.51 -12.84 10.20
CA GLU A 176 -0.22 -13.37 10.70
C GLU A 176 0.20 -14.66 9.94
N ASP A 177 -0.63 -15.13 9.01
CA ASP A 177 -0.36 -16.32 8.21
C ASP A 177 0.56 -15.99 7.01
N PRO A 178 1.77 -16.58 6.95
CA PRO A 178 2.72 -16.33 5.87
C PRO A 178 2.25 -16.85 4.51
N SER A 179 1.26 -17.75 4.46
CA SER A 179 0.68 -18.26 3.21
C SER A 179 -0.46 -17.41 2.65
N SER A 180 -0.90 -16.37 3.37
CA SER A 180 -1.98 -15.49 2.92
C SER A 180 -1.60 -14.77 1.61
N PRO A 181 -2.43 -14.84 0.54
CA PRO A 181 -2.12 -14.22 -0.75
C PRO A 181 -1.86 -12.72 -0.68
N GLY A 182 -2.54 -12.01 0.23
CA GLY A 182 -2.34 -10.59 0.45
C GLY A 182 -0.92 -10.20 0.88
N ASN A 183 -0.09 -11.14 1.36
CA ASN A 183 1.32 -10.87 1.68
C ASN A 183 2.13 -10.40 0.47
N TRP A 184 1.63 -10.66 -0.75
CA TRP A 184 2.26 -10.26 -2.01
C TRP A 184 1.70 -8.96 -2.59
N LEU A 185 0.65 -8.39 -2.00
CA LEU A 185 -0.05 -7.23 -2.59
C LEU A 185 0.86 -6.01 -2.72
N LEU A 186 1.69 -5.76 -1.71
CA LEU A 186 2.60 -4.62 -1.67
C LEU A 186 4.04 -5.04 -2.04
N GLY A 187 4.20 -5.98 -2.96
CA GLY A 187 5.51 -6.51 -3.32
C GLY A 187 6.05 -7.51 -2.30
N LYS A 188 7.31 -7.91 -2.49
CA LYS A 188 7.97 -8.91 -1.64
C LYS A 188 8.48 -8.28 -0.34
N VAL A 189 8.04 -8.85 0.78
CA VAL A 189 8.50 -8.53 2.15
C VAL A 189 9.80 -9.26 2.47
#